data_AF-A0A3L8DMW7-F1
#
_entry.id   AF-A0A3L8DMW7-F1
#
_cell.length_a   1.000
_cell.length_b   1.000
_cell.length_c   1.000
_cell.angle_alpha   90.00
_cell.angle_beta   90.00
_cell.angle_gamma   90.00
#
_symmetry.space_group_name_H-M   'P 1'
#
loop_
_entity.id
_entity.type
_entity.pdbx_description
1 polymer ?
#
loop_
_entity_poly.entity_id
_entity_poly.type
_entity_poly.pdbx_seq_one_letter_code
_entity_poly.pdbx_strand_id
1 'polypeptide(L)'
;MGIRFGFNKFVCTKFFLYIFSIFFGLCSLIILVVAAIILRDFRGIMSRMSGLRILNIMDFEAFPISFLVISSFMIVVASCAFGIALFFFQDRRFRARVTTKIHYVIFTFTLLLLIILISQIATAIYGVSVLPKKGFKSHLNFKESFMNYNIRMEDTYYVDFVQRTLHCCGIYSTYDYELILGIPIPQTCCPESGWICHQYNAYHNGCELELRFFYSSMYRNLSVLSFTAFGFAPVVVAALIAAVVLLISVRYSQVNRGQIRNLAREDTSRKQCSSCQSTVTNHCHNNVQQDQH
;
A
#
# COMPACT_ATOMS: atom_id res chain seq x y z
N MET A 1 23.12 -11.61 35.35
CA MET A 1 21.74 -11.10 35.26
C MET A 1 21.27 -11.26 33.82
N GLY A 2 20.85 -12.49 33.45
CA GLY A 2 20.43 -12.80 32.09
C GLY A 2 18.95 -12.48 31.94
N ILE A 3 18.61 -11.41 31.23
CA ILE A 3 17.22 -11.07 30.92
C ILE A 3 16.73 -12.12 29.90
N ARG A 4 16.14 -13.21 30.41
CA ARG A 4 15.29 -14.09 29.61
C ARG A 4 14.04 -13.30 29.27
N PHE A 5 14.10 -12.52 28.19
CA PHE A 5 12.90 -12.05 27.51
C PHE A 5 12.19 -13.28 26.96
N GLY A 6 11.29 -13.84 27.77
CA GLY A 6 10.33 -14.87 27.38
C GLY A 6 9.31 -14.26 26.43
N PHE A 7 9.74 -13.82 25.25
CA PHE A 7 8.85 -13.40 24.19
C PHE A 7 8.06 -14.61 23.75
N ASN A 8 6.79 -14.66 24.16
CA ASN A 8 5.85 -15.64 23.64
C ASN A 8 5.71 -15.38 22.13
N LYS A 9 6.43 -16.15 21.31
CA LYS A 9 6.54 -15.97 19.85
C LYS A 9 5.17 -15.85 19.18
N PHE A 10 4.19 -16.62 19.66
CA PHE A 10 2.81 -16.59 19.22
C PHE A 10 2.04 -15.31 19.55
N VAL A 11 2.46 -14.55 20.55
CA VAL A 11 1.86 -13.26 20.92
C VAL A 11 2.41 -12.16 20.00
N CYS A 12 3.72 -12.20 19.72
CA CYS A 12 4.40 -11.28 18.82
C CYS A 12 3.84 -11.33 17.39
N THR A 13 3.65 -12.53 16.83
CA THR A 13 3.07 -12.70 15.49
C THR A 13 1.66 -12.10 15.37
N LYS A 14 0.86 -12.18 16.45
CA LYS A 14 -0.51 -11.67 16.45
C LYS A 14 -0.55 -10.15 16.39
N PHE A 15 0.21 -9.50 17.26
CA PHE A 15 0.28 -8.03 17.30
C PHE A 15 0.88 -7.47 16.02
N PHE A 16 1.89 -8.14 15.46
CA PHE A 16 2.52 -7.73 14.22
C PHE A 16 1.54 -7.72 13.04
N LEU A 17 0.85 -8.84 12.75
CA LEU A 17 -0.12 -8.89 11.64
C LEU A 17 -1.26 -7.89 11.84
N TYR A 18 -1.75 -7.74 13.08
CA TYR A 18 -2.82 -6.80 13.42
C TYR A 18 -2.43 -5.34 13.16
N ILE A 19 -1.26 -4.90 13.66
CA ILE A 19 -0.79 -3.52 13.49
C ILE A 19 -0.57 -3.21 12.01
N PHE A 20 0.03 -4.12 11.25
CA PHE A 20 0.27 -3.91 9.82
C PHE A 20 -1.04 -3.85 9.02
N SER A 21 -2.02 -4.71 9.30
CA SER A 21 -3.32 -4.65 8.63
C SER A 21 -4.07 -3.35 8.90
N ILE A 22 -4.01 -2.81 10.13
CA ILE A 22 -4.58 -1.50 10.44
C ILE A 22 -3.86 -0.40 9.65
N PHE A 23 -2.52 -0.41 9.67
CA PHE A 23 -1.73 0.63 9.01
C PHE A 23 -2.00 0.67 7.49
N PHE A 24 -2.03 -0.50 6.83
CA PHE A 24 -2.40 -0.59 5.42
C PHE A 24 -3.83 -0.13 5.17
N GLY A 25 -4.79 -0.53 6.01
CA GLY A 25 -6.18 -0.08 5.88
C GLY A 25 -6.34 1.44 6.00
N LEU A 26 -5.67 2.07 6.98
CA LEU A 26 -5.69 3.51 7.17
C LEU A 26 -5.05 4.25 5.99
N CYS A 27 -3.89 3.78 5.51
CA CYS A 27 -3.24 4.36 4.33
C CYS A 27 -4.14 4.27 3.09
N SER A 28 -4.75 3.11 2.83
CA SER A 28 -5.64 2.95 1.68
C SER A 28 -6.91 3.78 1.78
N LEU A 29 -7.45 4.00 2.99
CA LEU A 29 -8.60 4.87 3.20
C LEU A 29 -8.25 6.33 2.87
N ILE A 30 -7.09 6.83 3.30
CA ILE A 30 -6.63 8.19 2.99
C ILE A 30 -6.49 8.37 1.47
N ILE A 31 -5.84 7.41 0.79
CA ILE A 31 -5.66 7.46 -0.67
C ILE A 31 -7.01 7.43 -1.38
N LEU A 32 -7.95 6.60 -0.93
CA LEU A 32 -9.30 6.54 -1.51
C LEU A 32 -10.04 7.86 -1.37
N VAL A 33 -9.98 8.51 -0.20
CA VAL A 33 -10.62 9.82 0.01
C VAL A 33 -10.01 10.87 -0.90
N VAL A 34 -8.68 10.94 -0.99
CA VAL A 34 -7.99 11.89 -1.88
C VAL A 34 -8.36 11.63 -3.35
N ALA A 35 -8.32 10.37 -3.80
CA ALA A 35 -8.69 10.02 -5.17
C ALA A 35 -10.17 10.33 -5.48
N ALA A 36 -11.07 10.17 -4.50
CA ALA A 36 -12.48 10.51 -4.65
C ALA A 36 -12.73 12.02 -4.71
N ILE A 37 -12.00 12.82 -3.93
CA ILE A 37 -12.06 14.29 -4.00
C ILE A 37 -11.60 14.74 -5.38
N ILE A 38 -10.44 14.26 -5.83
CA ILE A 38 -9.90 14.55 -7.16
C ILE A 38 -10.94 14.20 -8.22
N LEU A 39 -11.47 12.97 -8.22
CA LEU A 39 -12.48 12.56 -9.20
C LEU A 39 -13.76 13.41 -9.16
N ARG A 40 -14.20 13.86 -7.98
CA ARG A 40 -15.38 14.72 -7.86
C ARG A 40 -15.16 16.09 -8.49
N ASP A 41 -13.98 16.67 -8.28
CA ASP A 41 -13.62 17.95 -8.90
C ASP A 41 -13.60 17.81 -10.43
N PHE A 42 -12.95 16.76 -10.95
CA PHE A 42 -12.97 16.44 -12.39
C PHE A 42 -14.39 16.24 -12.93
N ARG A 43 -15.23 15.45 -12.24
CA ARG A 43 -16.60 15.14 -12.70
C ARG A 43 -17.56 16.33 -12.58
N GLY A 44 -17.40 17.18 -11.56
CA GLY A 44 -18.19 18.39 -11.38
C GLY A 44 -18.01 19.36 -12.55
N ILE A 45 -16.78 19.43 -13.07
CA ILE A 45 -16.45 20.22 -14.26
C ILE A 45 -17.03 19.59 -15.52
N MET A 46 -16.85 18.28 -15.73
CA MET A 46 -17.47 17.58 -16.88
C MET A 46 -19.00 17.69 -16.91
N SER A 47 -19.66 17.65 -15.75
CA SER A 47 -21.12 17.75 -15.69
C SER A 47 -21.68 19.13 -16.09
N ARG A 48 -20.84 20.17 -16.11
CA ARG A 48 -21.19 21.50 -16.63
C ARG A 48 -21.07 21.59 -18.16
N MET A 49 -20.52 20.57 -18.82
CA MET A 49 -20.53 20.44 -20.28
C MET A 49 -21.35 19.22 -20.68
N SER A 50 -22.62 19.45 -20.96
CA SER A 50 -23.49 18.47 -21.61
C SER A 50 -22.90 18.07 -22.97
N GLY A 51 -22.62 16.78 -23.15
CA GLY A 51 -22.81 16.16 -24.47
C GLY A 51 -21.64 15.50 -25.19
N LEU A 52 -20.43 15.39 -24.62
CA LEU A 52 -19.33 14.69 -25.32
C LEU A 52 -18.83 13.48 -24.52
N ARG A 53 -19.70 12.47 -24.41
CA ARG A 53 -19.20 11.10 -24.39
C ARG A 53 -18.61 10.82 -25.76
N ILE A 54 -17.52 10.07 -25.80
CA ILE A 54 -16.86 9.52 -26.99
C ILE A 54 -15.84 10.49 -27.60
N LEU A 55 -14.59 10.41 -27.12
CA LEU A 55 -13.40 10.14 -27.95
C LEU A 55 -12.15 10.08 -27.05
N ASN A 56 -11.50 8.91 -26.95
CA ASN A 56 -10.07 8.71 -26.67
C ASN A 56 -9.34 9.57 -25.61
N ILE A 57 -9.96 9.92 -24.48
CA ILE A 57 -9.28 10.53 -23.31
C ILE A 57 -8.87 9.40 -22.34
N MET A 58 -8.09 8.43 -22.81
CA MET A 58 -7.75 7.22 -22.05
C MET A 58 -6.60 7.43 -21.06
N ASP A 59 -5.91 8.57 -21.08
CA ASP A 59 -4.65 8.71 -20.32
C ASP A 59 -4.77 9.56 -19.04
N PHE A 60 -5.58 10.62 -19.03
CA PHE A 60 -5.66 11.54 -17.88
C PHE A 60 -6.77 11.20 -16.88
N GLU A 61 -7.96 10.82 -17.37
CA GLU A 61 -9.07 10.29 -16.55
C GLU A 61 -8.75 8.93 -15.93
N ALA A 62 -7.89 8.13 -16.57
CA ALA A 62 -7.53 6.81 -16.09
C ALA A 62 -6.73 6.86 -14.78
N PHE A 63 -5.99 7.94 -14.52
CA PHE A 63 -5.17 8.07 -13.32
C PHE A 63 -6.03 8.02 -12.03
N PRO A 64 -6.97 8.96 -11.77
CA PRO A 64 -7.78 8.93 -10.54
C PRO A 64 -8.66 7.69 -10.45
N ILE A 65 -9.18 7.17 -11.57
CA ILE A 65 -9.99 5.95 -11.60
C ILE A 65 -9.14 4.74 -11.20
N SER A 66 -7.90 4.63 -11.69
CA SER A 66 -6.98 3.55 -11.33
C SER A 66 -6.67 3.56 -9.82
N PHE A 67 -6.41 4.74 -9.24
CA PHE A 67 -6.17 4.84 -7.79
C PHE A 67 -7.38 4.43 -6.95
N LEU A 68 -8.61 4.76 -7.39
CA LEU A 68 -9.82 4.33 -6.71
C LEU A 68 -9.98 2.80 -6.72
N VAL A 69 -9.78 2.17 -7.88
CA VAL A 69 -9.90 0.71 -8.01
C VAL A 69 -8.86 0.00 -7.15
N ILE A 70 -7.59 0.42 -7.23
CA ILE A 70 -6.49 -0.17 -6.46
C ILE A 70 -6.73 0.02 -4.96
N SER A 71 -7.11 1.21 -4.53
CA SER A 71 -7.33 1.52 -3.10
C SER A 71 -8.54 0.78 -2.54
N SER A 72 -9.63 0.66 -3.31
CA SER A 72 -10.80 -0.12 -2.92
C SER A 72 -10.45 -1.60 -2.72
N PHE A 73 -9.68 -2.18 -3.64
CA PHE A 73 -9.23 -3.57 -3.50
C PHE A 73 -8.35 -3.76 -2.25
N MET A 74 -7.41 -2.83 -2.00
CA MET A 74 -6.53 -2.88 -0.84
C MET A 74 -7.29 -2.74 0.49
N ILE A 75 -8.35 -1.92 0.55
CA ILE A 75 -9.23 -1.82 1.73
C ILE A 75 -9.93 -3.14 2.02
N VAL A 76 -10.48 -3.80 0.98
CA VAL A 76 -11.12 -5.11 1.15
C VAL A 76 -10.12 -6.13 1.69
N VAL A 77 -8.93 -6.23 1.10
CA VAL A 77 -7.87 -7.12 1.59
C VAL A 77 -7.47 -6.80 3.03
N ALA A 78 -7.30 -5.53 3.38
CA ALA A 78 -6.96 -5.10 4.73
C ALA A 78 -8.07 -5.45 5.75
N SER A 79 -9.34 -5.23 5.41
CA SER A 79 -10.49 -5.57 6.27
C SER A 79 -10.63 -7.08 6.47
N CYS A 80 -10.38 -7.89 5.43
CA CYS A 80 -10.38 -9.35 5.52
C CYS A 80 -9.24 -9.84 6.42
N ALA A 81 -8.02 -9.32 6.23
CA ALA A 81 -6.87 -9.64 7.06
C ALA A 81 -7.10 -9.24 8.53
N PHE A 82 -7.69 -8.06 8.76
CA PHE A 82 -8.07 -7.57 10.08
C PHE A 82 -9.12 -8.47 10.75
N GLY A 83 -10.17 -8.86 10.01
CA GLY A 83 -11.20 -9.78 10.50
C GLY A 83 -10.62 -11.14 10.90
N ILE A 84 -9.72 -11.70 10.08
CA ILE A 84 -9.00 -12.95 10.41
C ILE A 84 -8.16 -12.78 11.67
N ALA A 85 -7.48 -11.64 11.84
CA ALA A 85 -6.70 -11.33 13.03
C ALA A 85 -7.58 -11.24 14.29
N LEU A 86 -8.72 -10.56 14.22
CA LEU A 86 -9.68 -10.47 15.34
C LEU A 86 -10.25 -11.83 15.73
N PHE A 87 -10.66 -12.64 14.76
CA PHE A 87 -11.16 -13.99 15.00
C PHE A 87 -10.09 -14.89 15.65
N PHE A 88 -8.82 -14.68 15.29
CA PHE A 88 -7.68 -15.36 15.89
C PHE A 88 -7.39 -14.92 17.35
N PHE A 89 -7.76 -13.69 17.72
CA PHE A 89 -7.66 -13.17 19.09
C PHE A 89 -8.82 -13.61 19.98
N GLN A 90 -10.05 -13.62 19.48
CA GLN A 90 -11.23 -13.92 20.32
C GLN A 90 -11.40 -15.43 20.54
N ASP A 91 -11.26 -16.27 19.52
CA ASP A 91 -11.70 -17.67 19.63
C ASP A 91 -10.58 -18.67 19.96
N ARG A 92 -10.69 -19.38 21.11
CA ARG A 92 -9.73 -20.42 21.52
C ARG A 92 -9.81 -21.67 20.63
N ARG A 93 -10.96 -21.99 20.03
CA ARG A 93 -11.13 -23.18 19.19
C ARG A 93 -10.60 -22.96 17.77
N PHE A 94 -10.75 -21.76 17.22
CA PHE A 94 -10.20 -21.40 15.92
C PHE A 94 -8.66 -21.39 15.94
N ARG A 95 -8.05 -20.93 17.06
CA ARG A 95 -6.60 -20.97 17.28
C ARG A 95 -5.99 -22.35 17.06
N ALA A 96 -6.60 -23.41 17.60
CA ALA A 96 -6.06 -24.77 17.51
C ALA A 96 -6.02 -25.31 16.06
N ARG A 97 -6.99 -24.93 15.22
CA ARG A 97 -7.03 -25.31 13.79
C ARG A 97 -6.06 -24.50 12.93
N VAL A 98 -5.91 -23.21 13.23
CA VAL A 98 -5.06 -22.30 12.43
C VAL A 98 -3.57 -22.47 12.77
N THR A 99 -3.20 -22.89 13.99
CA THR A 99 -1.79 -23.10 14.37
C THR A 99 -1.02 -24.08 13.47
N THR A 100 -1.70 -24.97 12.78
CA THR A 100 -1.08 -25.93 11.84
C THR A 100 -0.77 -25.29 10.48
N LYS A 101 -1.54 -24.26 10.06
CA LYS A 101 -1.41 -23.59 8.75
C LYS A 101 -0.83 -22.18 8.82
N ILE A 102 -0.49 -21.69 10.02
CA ILE A 102 0.03 -20.33 10.24
C ILE A 102 1.32 -20.03 9.45
N HIS A 103 2.11 -21.07 9.14
CA HIS A 103 3.31 -20.93 8.32
C HIS A 103 3.00 -20.40 6.92
N TYR A 104 1.90 -20.86 6.30
CA TYR A 104 1.47 -20.41 4.97
C TYR A 104 0.98 -18.95 5.00
N VAL A 105 0.28 -18.56 6.07
CA VAL A 105 -0.20 -17.16 6.25
C VAL A 105 0.98 -16.19 6.42
N ILE A 106 1.98 -16.57 7.23
CA ILE A 106 3.19 -15.74 7.40
C ILE A 106 4.01 -15.69 6.10
N PHE A 107 4.12 -16.81 5.39
CA PHE A 107 4.84 -16.90 4.13
C PHE A 107 4.22 -16.01 3.03
N THR A 108 2.91 -16.10 2.83
CA THR A 108 2.19 -15.25 1.87
C THR A 108 2.31 -13.76 2.22
N PHE A 109 2.22 -13.40 3.51
CA PHE A 109 2.45 -12.02 3.96
C PHE A 109 3.89 -11.54 3.68
N THR A 110 4.89 -12.40 3.90
CA THR A 110 6.30 -12.10 3.61
C THR A 110 6.52 -11.85 2.10
N LEU A 111 5.90 -12.66 1.25
CA LEU A 111 5.94 -12.46 -0.20
C LEU A 111 5.28 -11.15 -0.64
N LEU A 112 4.15 -10.79 -0.04
CA LEU A 112 3.48 -9.52 -0.34
C LEU A 112 4.37 -8.32 0.04
N LEU A 113 5.01 -8.35 1.22
CA LEU A 113 5.95 -7.30 1.63
C LEU A 113 7.16 -7.21 0.69
N LEU A 114 7.66 -8.34 0.20
CA LEU A 114 8.76 -8.38 -0.77
C LEU A 114 8.37 -7.72 -2.10
N ILE A 115 7.17 -8.02 -2.61
CA ILE A 115 6.65 -7.41 -3.84
C ILE A 115 6.52 -5.89 -3.68
N ILE A 116 6.02 -5.43 -2.53
CA ILE A 116 5.91 -4.00 -2.21
C ILE A 116 7.30 -3.33 -2.14
N LEU A 117 8.31 -4.01 -1.60
CA LEU A 117 9.67 -3.48 -1.55
C LEU A 117 10.27 -3.33 -2.95
N ILE A 118 10.06 -4.34 -3.82
CA ILE A 118 10.54 -4.30 -5.21
C ILE A 118 9.86 -3.16 -5.97
N SER A 119 8.53 -2.98 -5.79
CA SER A 119 7.80 -1.89 -6.46
C SER A 119 8.25 -0.51 -5.99
N GLN A 120 8.63 -0.34 -4.72
CA GLN A 120 9.22 0.90 -4.22
C GLN A 120 10.55 1.22 -4.87
N ILE A 121 11.44 0.23 -4.98
CA ILE A 121 12.74 0.41 -5.63
C ILE A 121 12.54 0.77 -7.10
N ALA A 122 11.66 0.07 -7.81
CA ALA A 122 11.33 0.38 -9.21
C ALA A 122 10.77 1.80 -9.38
N THR A 123 9.87 2.21 -8.49
CA THR A 123 9.28 3.56 -8.49
C THR A 123 10.33 4.63 -8.16
N ALA A 124 11.25 4.36 -7.23
CA ALA A 124 12.33 5.28 -6.89
C ALA A 124 13.29 5.48 -8.07
N ILE A 125 13.71 4.38 -8.73
CA ILE A 125 14.55 4.43 -9.92
C ILE A 125 13.85 5.18 -11.05
N TYR A 126 12.57 4.86 -11.31
CA TYR A 126 11.76 5.58 -12.31
C TYR A 126 11.66 7.07 -11.98
N GLY A 127 11.44 7.39 -10.70
CA GLY A 127 11.39 8.75 -10.18
C GLY A 127 12.64 9.55 -10.53
N VAL A 128 13.81 9.02 -10.19
CA VAL A 128 15.09 9.71 -10.42
C VAL A 128 15.46 9.76 -11.90
N SER A 129 15.16 8.72 -12.68
CA SER A 129 15.62 8.61 -14.07
C SER A 129 14.69 9.24 -15.10
N VAL A 130 13.38 9.25 -14.85
CA VAL A 130 12.36 9.66 -15.82
C VAL A 130 11.72 11.00 -15.46
N LEU A 131 11.49 11.30 -14.18
CA LEU A 131 10.85 12.57 -13.79
C LEU A 131 11.63 13.81 -14.26
N PRO A 132 12.98 13.87 -14.22
CA PRO A 132 13.70 15.07 -14.66
C PRO A 132 13.53 15.34 -16.15
N LYS A 133 13.49 14.25 -16.94
CA LYS A 133 13.31 14.30 -18.39
C LYS A 133 11.87 14.68 -18.75
N LYS A 134 10.90 14.24 -17.96
CA LYS A 134 9.48 14.61 -18.13
C LYS A 134 9.17 16.01 -17.60
N GLY A 135 9.82 16.49 -16.54
CA GLY A 135 9.68 17.86 -16.02
C GLY A 135 10.16 18.92 -17.01
N PHE A 136 11.21 18.61 -17.78
CA PHE A 136 11.63 19.49 -18.87
C PHE A 136 10.64 19.46 -20.05
N LYS A 137 9.99 18.32 -20.31
CA LYS A 137 8.89 18.21 -21.28
C LYS A 137 7.59 18.83 -20.77
N SER A 138 7.31 18.86 -19.46
CA SER A 138 6.07 19.43 -18.95
C SER A 138 6.02 20.95 -19.09
N HIS A 139 7.16 21.64 -19.06
CA HIS A 139 7.25 23.05 -19.46
C HIS A 139 6.82 23.27 -20.92
N LEU A 140 7.26 22.40 -21.83
CA LEU A 140 6.85 22.43 -23.23
C LEU A 140 5.36 22.08 -23.38
N ASN A 141 4.87 21.12 -22.60
CA ASN A 141 3.47 20.72 -22.60
C ASN A 141 2.55 21.80 -22.00
N PHE A 142 2.98 22.58 -20.99
CA PHE A 142 2.15 23.65 -20.42
C PHE A 142 1.93 24.76 -21.43
N LYS A 143 2.98 25.17 -22.16
CA LYS A 143 2.84 26.14 -23.23
C LYS A 143 1.90 25.63 -24.32
N GLU A 144 2.03 24.38 -24.73
CA GLU A 144 1.14 23.75 -25.71
C GLU A 144 -0.32 23.67 -25.21
N SER A 145 -0.52 23.26 -23.95
CA SER A 145 -1.83 23.20 -23.32
C SER A 145 -2.45 24.61 -23.19
N PHE A 146 -1.64 25.62 -22.88
CA PHE A 146 -2.10 27.00 -22.84
C PHE A 146 -2.55 27.50 -24.21
N MET A 147 -1.81 27.20 -25.28
CA MET A 147 -2.23 27.55 -26.65
C MET A 147 -3.56 26.88 -27.03
N ASN A 148 -3.81 25.68 -26.52
CA ASN A 148 -5.04 24.93 -26.75
C ASN A 148 -6.14 25.20 -25.70
N TYR A 149 -5.96 26.20 -24.83
CA TYR A 149 -6.84 26.45 -23.68
C TYR A 149 -8.32 26.61 -24.07
N ASN A 150 -8.62 27.25 -25.22
CA ASN A 150 -9.99 27.41 -25.71
C ASN A 150 -10.41 26.35 -26.75
N ILE A 151 -9.54 25.38 -27.03
CA ILE A 151 -9.69 24.37 -28.09
C ILE A 151 -10.00 23.00 -27.48
N ARG A 152 -9.21 22.59 -26.48
CA ARG A 152 -9.30 21.26 -25.86
C ARG A 152 -9.58 21.41 -24.38
N MET A 153 -10.70 20.85 -23.92
CA MET A 153 -11.12 20.93 -22.52
C MET A 153 -10.09 20.34 -21.53
N GLU A 154 -9.38 19.30 -21.94
CA GLU A 154 -8.32 18.68 -21.14
C GLU A 154 -7.19 19.68 -20.85
N ASP A 155 -6.83 20.45 -21.87
CA ASP A 155 -5.79 21.47 -21.78
C ASP A 155 -6.28 22.68 -20.94
N THR A 156 -7.55 23.07 -21.07
CA THR A 156 -8.19 24.07 -20.21
C THR A 156 -8.08 23.67 -18.73
N TYR A 157 -8.46 22.43 -18.41
CA TYR A 157 -8.43 21.92 -17.04
C TYR A 157 -7.02 21.85 -16.48
N TYR A 158 -6.07 21.34 -17.28
CA TYR A 158 -4.67 21.25 -16.86
C TYR A 158 -4.10 22.64 -16.54
N VAL A 159 -4.38 23.63 -17.38
CA VAL A 159 -3.95 25.02 -17.16
C VAL A 159 -4.60 25.63 -15.92
N ASP A 160 -5.92 25.46 -15.76
CA ASP A 160 -6.68 25.94 -14.61
C ASP A 160 -6.20 25.33 -13.29
N PHE A 161 -5.91 24.03 -13.28
CA PHE A 161 -5.38 23.32 -12.13
C PHE A 161 -4.00 23.86 -11.73
N VAL A 162 -3.11 24.05 -12.71
CA VAL A 162 -1.77 24.59 -12.48
C VAL A 162 -1.85 26.01 -11.93
N GLN A 163 -2.68 26.87 -12.51
CA GLN A 163 -2.87 28.26 -12.10
C GLN A 163 -3.40 28.36 -10.67
N ARG A 164 -4.40 27.55 -10.31
CA ARG A 164 -4.97 27.52 -8.97
C ARG A 164 -4.00 26.94 -7.93
N THR A 165 -3.19 25.95 -8.31
CA THR A 165 -2.29 25.25 -7.38
C THR A 165 -1.00 26.04 -7.13
N LEU A 166 -0.47 26.68 -8.17
CA LEU A 166 0.78 27.44 -8.10
C LEU A 166 0.55 28.94 -7.95
N HIS A 167 -0.70 29.40 -7.86
CA HIS A 167 -1.05 30.81 -7.73
C HIS A 167 -0.37 31.68 -8.81
N CYS A 168 -0.47 31.24 -10.05
CA CYS A 168 0.15 31.86 -11.23
C CYS A 168 -0.89 32.12 -12.32
N CYS A 169 -0.57 32.95 -13.32
CA CYS A 169 -1.45 33.23 -14.44
C CYS A 169 -0.71 33.42 -15.76
N GLY A 170 -1.25 32.81 -16.82
CA GLY A 170 -0.62 32.84 -18.15
C GLY A 170 0.68 32.02 -18.22
N ILE A 171 1.37 32.11 -19.35
CA ILE A 171 2.67 31.44 -19.53
C ILE A 171 3.76 32.27 -18.84
N TYR A 172 3.86 33.54 -19.23
CA TYR A 172 4.79 34.54 -18.73
C TYR A 172 4.07 35.59 -17.87
N SER A 173 2.81 35.90 -18.16
CA SER A 173 2.02 36.86 -17.40
C SER A 173 0.52 36.75 -17.67
N THR A 174 -0.29 37.38 -16.83
CA THR A 174 -1.75 37.57 -17.00
C THR A 174 -2.14 38.11 -18.37
N TYR A 175 -1.30 38.95 -19.00
CA TYR A 175 -1.53 39.54 -20.32
C TYR A 175 -1.59 38.49 -21.44
N ASP A 176 -1.04 37.29 -21.23
CA ASP A 176 -1.02 36.24 -22.25
C ASP A 176 -2.42 35.79 -22.67
N TYR A 177 -3.41 35.88 -21.78
CA TYR A 177 -4.81 35.57 -22.11
C TYR A 177 -5.37 36.52 -23.17
N GLU A 178 -5.03 37.81 -23.09
CA GLU A 178 -5.48 38.82 -24.05
C GLU A 178 -4.61 38.82 -25.31
N LEU A 179 -3.28 38.77 -25.15
CA LEU A 179 -2.31 38.86 -26.25
C LEU A 179 -2.25 37.62 -27.14
N ILE A 180 -2.41 36.42 -26.56
CA ILE A 180 -2.21 35.15 -27.26
C ILE A 180 -3.54 34.48 -27.59
N LEU A 181 -4.44 34.43 -26.61
CA LEU A 181 -5.72 33.73 -26.75
C LEU A 181 -6.88 34.66 -27.13
N GLY A 182 -6.75 35.98 -26.92
CA GLY A 182 -7.82 36.96 -27.18
C GLY A 182 -9.05 36.75 -26.29
N ILE A 183 -8.88 36.16 -25.11
CA ILE A 183 -9.98 35.84 -24.18
C ILE A 183 -9.79 36.55 -22.83
N PRO A 184 -10.87 36.81 -22.07
CA PRO A 184 -10.75 37.35 -20.72
C PRO A 184 -10.03 36.37 -19.79
N ILE A 185 -9.39 36.92 -18.76
CA ILE A 185 -8.67 36.15 -17.75
C ILE A 185 -9.65 35.24 -16.99
N PRO A 186 -9.37 33.93 -16.87
CA PRO A 186 -10.24 33.02 -16.16
C PRO A 186 -10.19 33.25 -14.64
N GLN A 187 -11.26 32.84 -13.95
CA GLN A 187 -11.39 33.03 -12.50
C GLN A 187 -10.30 32.27 -11.70
N THR A 188 -9.73 31.21 -12.28
CA THR A 188 -8.66 30.39 -11.72
C THR A 188 -7.35 31.16 -11.51
N CYS A 189 -7.17 32.27 -12.22
CA CYS A 189 -6.07 33.21 -12.04
C CYS A 189 -6.28 34.24 -10.92
N CYS A 190 -7.42 34.23 -10.23
CA CYS A 190 -7.71 35.20 -9.17
C CYS A 190 -7.75 34.54 -7.78
N PRO A 191 -7.26 35.23 -6.72
CA PRO A 191 -7.28 34.73 -5.35
C PRO A 191 -8.67 34.82 -4.70
N GLU A 192 -9.50 35.79 -5.12
CA GLU A 192 -10.86 35.96 -4.62
C GLU A 192 -11.90 35.47 -5.63
N SER A 193 -12.96 34.84 -5.13
CA SER A 193 -14.10 34.37 -5.90
C SER A 193 -15.02 35.53 -6.33
N GLY A 194 -14.47 36.51 -7.04
CA GLY A 194 -15.24 37.51 -7.76
C GLY A 194 -15.74 36.95 -9.09
N TRP A 195 -16.85 37.47 -9.61
CA TRP A 195 -17.46 37.03 -10.87
C TRP A 195 -16.61 37.38 -12.10
N ILE A 196 -15.69 38.34 -11.96
CA ILE A 196 -14.84 38.85 -13.04
C ILE A 196 -13.41 38.98 -12.51
N CYS A 197 -12.48 38.27 -13.14
CA CYS A 197 -11.05 38.37 -12.83
C CYS A 197 -10.44 39.50 -13.67
N HIS A 198 -10.12 40.62 -13.03
CA HIS A 198 -9.42 41.72 -13.68
C HIS A 198 -7.92 41.61 -13.47
N GLN A 199 -7.17 42.24 -14.36
CA GLN A 199 -5.71 42.18 -14.40
C GLN A 199 -5.03 42.66 -13.11
N TYR A 200 -5.64 43.61 -12.39
CA TYR A 200 -5.13 44.13 -11.11
C TYR A 200 -5.36 43.18 -9.92
N ASN A 201 -6.28 42.22 -10.06
CA ASN A 201 -6.62 41.23 -9.04
C ASN A 201 -6.10 39.82 -9.39
N ALA A 202 -5.52 39.64 -10.57
CA ALA A 202 -5.00 38.36 -11.02
C ALA A 202 -3.57 38.11 -10.51
N TYR A 203 -3.16 36.84 -10.44
CA TYR A 203 -1.78 36.49 -10.13
C TYR A 203 -0.83 37.02 -11.20
N HIS A 204 0.02 37.98 -10.85
CA HIS A 204 0.93 38.61 -11.80
C HIS A 204 2.07 37.70 -12.29
N ASN A 205 2.39 36.64 -11.54
CA ASN A 205 3.47 35.72 -11.86
C ASN A 205 3.07 34.77 -12.99
N GLY A 206 3.93 34.65 -14.01
CA GLY A 206 3.77 33.66 -15.07
C GLY A 206 3.96 32.23 -14.58
N CYS A 207 3.12 31.31 -15.06
CA CYS A 207 3.20 29.92 -14.65
C CYS A 207 4.47 29.22 -15.12
N GLU A 208 5.15 29.65 -16.19
CA GLU A 208 6.42 29.05 -16.59
C GLU A 208 7.48 29.23 -15.51
N LEU A 209 7.57 30.43 -14.93
CA LEU A 209 8.53 30.73 -13.87
C LEU A 209 8.19 29.95 -12.60
N GLU A 210 6.92 29.96 -12.18
CA GLU A 210 6.47 29.22 -10.99
C GLU A 210 6.58 27.72 -11.16
N LEU A 211 6.32 27.16 -12.34
CA LEU A 211 6.60 25.76 -12.65
C LEU A 211 8.10 25.46 -12.53
N ARG A 212 8.98 26.34 -13.02
CA ARG A 212 10.44 26.13 -12.92
C ARG A 212 10.89 26.19 -11.47
N PHE A 213 10.35 27.13 -10.70
CA PHE A 213 10.61 27.23 -9.27
C PHE A 213 10.04 26.04 -8.51
N PHE A 214 8.81 25.60 -8.82
CA PHE A 214 8.18 24.44 -8.22
C PHE A 214 8.99 23.17 -8.51
N TYR A 215 9.36 22.91 -9.76
CA TYR A 215 10.20 21.76 -10.13
C TYR A 215 11.58 21.85 -9.49
N SER A 216 12.28 22.98 -9.62
CA SER A 216 13.62 23.14 -9.03
C SER A 216 13.59 23.08 -7.50
N SER A 217 12.53 23.59 -6.87
CA SER A 217 12.27 23.48 -5.43
C SER A 217 11.91 22.06 -5.04
N MET A 218 11.16 21.32 -5.85
CA MET A 218 10.85 19.90 -5.64
C MET A 218 12.11 19.01 -5.77
N TYR A 219 13.01 19.35 -6.70
CA TYR A 219 14.31 18.70 -6.86
C TYR A 219 15.29 19.05 -5.73
N ARG A 220 15.28 20.31 -5.26
CA ARG A 220 16.16 20.80 -4.19
C ARG A 220 15.67 20.38 -2.80
N ASN A 221 14.36 20.36 -2.60
CA ASN A 221 13.65 19.81 -1.43
C ASN A 221 13.21 18.37 -1.71
N LEU A 222 14.13 17.55 -2.24
CA LEU A 222 13.94 16.11 -2.47
C LEU A 222 13.45 15.40 -1.20
N SER A 223 13.66 16.00 -0.02
CA SER A 223 13.20 15.56 1.30
C SER A 223 11.68 15.45 1.43
N VAL A 224 10.88 16.35 0.84
CA VAL A 224 9.42 16.38 1.08
C VAL A 224 8.69 15.36 0.21
N LEU A 225 9.05 15.22 -1.06
CA LEU A 225 8.47 14.19 -1.95
C LEU A 225 9.04 12.79 -1.66
N SER A 226 10.28 12.71 -1.14
CA SER A 226 10.82 11.45 -0.65
C SER A 226 10.20 11.02 0.67
N PHE A 227 9.61 11.91 1.47
CA PHE A 227 9.05 11.51 2.76
C PHE A 227 7.91 10.49 2.62
N THR A 228 7.04 10.66 1.63
CA THR A 228 5.92 9.74 1.39
C THR A 228 6.32 8.43 0.70
N ALA A 229 7.37 8.44 -0.14
CA ALA A 229 7.84 7.25 -0.87
C ALA A 229 9.00 6.51 -0.17
N PHE A 230 10.03 7.23 0.28
CA PHE A 230 11.17 6.67 1.03
C PHE A 230 10.85 6.47 2.52
N GLY A 231 9.97 7.26 3.13
CA GLY A 231 9.64 7.08 4.55
C GLY A 231 8.98 5.73 4.86
N PHE A 232 8.30 5.15 3.87
CA PHE A 232 7.64 3.86 4.00
C PHE A 232 8.62 2.68 3.83
N ALA A 233 9.72 2.85 3.10
CA ALA A 233 10.67 1.76 2.83
C ALA A 233 11.33 1.18 4.10
N PRO A 234 11.85 1.98 5.07
CA PRO A 234 12.37 1.47 6.32
C PRO A 234 11.34 0.67 7.11
N VAL A 235 10.07 1.11 7.08
CA VAL A 235 8.96 0.42 7.76
C VAL A 235 8.72 -0.95 7.13
N VAL A 236 8.72 -1.04 5.79
CA VAL A 236 8.58 -2.32 5.08
C VAL A 236 9.78 -3.23 5.32
N VAL A 237 11.00 -2.70 5.35
CA VAL A 237 12.21 -3.49 5.66
C VAL A 237 12.15 -4.03 7.08
N ALA A 238 11.81 -3.21 8.07
CA ALA A 238 11.61 -3.66 9.45
C ALA A 238 10.51 -4.73 9.55
N ALA A 239 9.41 -4.56 8.82
CA ALA A 239 8.33 -5.53 8.71
C ALA A 239 8.82 -6.86 8.11
N LEU A 240 9.60 -6.79 7.03
CA LEU A 240 10.11 -7.96 6.33
C LEU A 240 11.08 -8.74 7.23
N ILE A 241 12.00 -8.06 7.91
CA ILE A 241 12.92 -8.69 8.87
C ILE A 241 12.12 -9.39 9.98
N ALA A 242 11.15 -8.70 10.58
CA ALA A 242 10.30 -9.27 11.60
C ALA A 242 9.52 -10.49 11.09
N ALA A 243 8.93 -10.42 9.89
CA ALA A 243 8.19 -11.52 9.28
C ALA A 243 9.08 -12.74 9.00
N VAL A 244 10.29 -12.54 8.47
CA VAL A 244 11.26 -13.62 8.21
C VAL A 244 11.71 -14.29 9.50
N VAL A 245 12.07 -13.50 10.53
CA VAL A 245 12.44 -14.03 11.85
C VAL A 245 11.29 -14.85 12.45
N LEU A 246 10.06 -14.35 12.34
CA LEU A 246 8.87 -15.07 12.77
C LEU A 246 8.67 -16.39 12.00
N LEU A 247 8.82 -16.37 10.67
CA LEU A 247 8.67 -17.54 9.81
C LEU A 247 9.67 -18.65 10.19
N ILE A 248 10.95 -18.28 10.38
CA ILE A 248 12.01 -19.21 10.82
C ILE A 248 11.68 -19.76 12.22
N SER A 249 11.26 -18.90 13.15
CA SER A 249 10.97 -19.29 14.52
C SER A 249 9.80 -20.28 14.63
N VAL A 250 8.78 -20.11 13.79
CA VAL A 250 7.62 -21.01 13.69
C VAL A 250 8.05 -22.34 13.08
N ARG A 251 8.82 -22.31 11.99
CA ARG A 251 9.32 -23.54 11.34
C ARG A 251 10.13 -24.40 12.31
N TYR A 252 11.07 -23.77 13.02
CA TYR A 252 11.88 -24.45 14.04
C TYR A 252 11.01 -25.10 15.13
N SER A 253 9.98 -24.38 15.59
CA SER A 253 9.05 -24.89 16.60
C SER A 253 8.22 -26.08 16.12
N GLN A 254 7.84 -26.10 14.83
CA GLN A 254 7.08 -27.22 14.25
C GLN A 254 7.96 -28.47 14.07
N VAL A 255 9.19 -28.30 13.59
CA VAL A 255 10.16 -29.40 13.46
C VAL A 255 10.42 -30.05 14.81
N ASN A 256 10.69 -29.25 15.84
CA ASN A 256 10.95 -29.77 17.19
C ASN A 256 9.72 -30.47 17.81
N ARG A 257 8.51 -29.94 17.60
CA ARG A 257 7.28 -30.64 18.02
C ARG A 257 7.07 -31.97 17.29
N GLY A 258 7.42 -32.05 16.01
CA GLY A 258 7.38 -33.31 15.25
C GLY A 258 8.31 -34.36 15.85
N GLN A 259 9.52 -33.96 16.21
CA GLN A 259 10.51 -34.84 16.82
C GLN A 259 10.07 -35.34 18.21
N ILE A 260 9.51 -34.46 19.06
CA ILE A 260 8.95 -34.85 20.37
C ILE A 260 7.76 -35.81 20.22
N ARG A 261 6.87 -35.60 19.23
CA ARG A 261 5.76 -36.53 18.97
C ARG A 261 6.27 -37.91 18.52
N ASN A 262 7.32 -37.96 17.72
CA ASN A 262 7.90 -39.24 17.28
C ASN A 262 8.51 -39.99 18.46
N LEU A 263 9.26 -39.30 19.33
CA LEU A 263 9.80 -39.86 20.56
C LEU A 263 8.69 -40.38 21.50
N ALA A 264 7.62 -39.61 21.70
CA ALA A 264 6.48 -40.05 22.50
C ALA A 264 5.74 -41.27 21.89
N ARG A 265 5.69 -41.36 20.56
CA ARG A 265 5.10 -42.50 19.85
C ARG A 265 5.96 -43.75 20.00
N GLU A 266 7.28 -43.63 19.93
CA GLU A 266 8.22 -44.72 20.17
C GLU A 266 8.12 -45.24 21.61
N ASP A 267 8.02 -44.36 22.62
CA ASP A 267 7.82 -44.76 24.02
C ASP A 267 6.49 -45.49 24.23
N THR A 268 5.43 -45.06 23.54
CA THR A 268 4.11 -45.71 23.61
C THR A 268 4.16 -47.10 22.98
N SER A 269 4.79 -47.24 21.80
CA SER A 269 5.00 -48.53 21.14
C SER A 269 5.88 -49.47 21.97
N ARG A 270 6.92 -48.95 22.64
CA ARG A 270 7.82 -49.74 23.49
C ARG A 270 7.08 -50.29 24.73
N LYS A 271 6.21 -49.49 25.35
CA LYS A 271 5.35 -49.93 26.46
C LYS A 271 4.31 -50.97 26.05
N GLN A 272 3.79 -50.87 24.82
CA GLN A 272 2.84 -51.85 24.28
C GLN A 272 3.50 -53.20 24.03
N CYS A 273 4.74 -53.22 23.50
CA CYS A 273 5.53 -54.45 23.35
C CYS A 273 5.88 -55.10 24.70
N SER A 274 6.27 -54.32 25.72
CA SER A 274 6.55 -54.88 27.05
C SER A 274 5.32 -55.49 27.72
N SER A 275 4.12 -54.93 27.47
CA SER A 275 2.87 -55.48 28.02
C SER A 275 2.50 -56.83 27.39
N CYS A 276 2.75 -57.05 26.11
CA CYS A 276 2.51 -58.35 25.47
C CYS A 276 3.46 -59.43 25.98
N GLN A 277 4.70 -59.08 26.33
CA GLN A 277 5.70 -60.03 26.81
C GLN A 277 5.44 -60.50 28.25
N SER A 278 4.84 -59.66 29.09
CA SER A 278 4.36 -60.03 30.43
C SER A 278 3.10 -60.93 30.41
N THR A 279 2.23 -60.81 29.40
CA THR A 279 1.06 -61.69 29.27
C THR A 279 1.43 -63.09 28.79
N VAL A 280 2.46 -63.23 27.94
CA VAL A 280 2.95 -64.54 27.47
C VAL A 280 3.71 -65.29 28.57
N THR A 281 4.48 -64.59 29.41
CA THR A 281 5.21 -65.22 30.53
C THR A 281 4.28 -65.72 31.64
N ASN A 282 3.17 -65.03 31.91
CA ASN A 282 2.17 -65.51 32.87
C ASN A 282 1.36 -66.72 32.38
N HIS A 283 1.25 -66.93 31.06
CA HIS A 283 0.55 -68.10 30.53
C HIS A 283 1.45 -69.36 30.48
N CYS A 284 2.77 -69.19 30.41
CA CYS A 284 3.73 -70.30 30.51
C CYS A 284 4.00 -70.77 31.95
N HIS A 285 3.75 -69.95 32.98
CA HIS A 285 3.97 -70.39 34.36
C HIS A 285 2.79 -71.20 34.94
N ASN A 286 1.57 -71.01 34.43
CA ASN A 286 0.38 -71.72 34.90
C ASN A 286 0.18 -73.12 34.28
N ASN A 287 0.97 -73.52 33.28
CA ASN A 287 0.87 -74.84 32.64
C ASN A 287 1.96 -75.84 33.09
N VAL A 288 2.74 -75.55 34.13
CA VAL A 288 3.78 -76.46 34.66
C VAL A 288 3.39 -77.08 36.02
N GLN A 289 2.24 -76.73 36.59
CA GLN A 289 1.78 -77.27 37.90
C GLN A 289 0.62 -78.27 37.82
N GLN A 290 0.28 -78.80 36.63
CA GLN A 290 -0.88 -79.69 36.47
C GLN A 290 -0.58 -81.13 36.00
N ASP A 291 0.69 -81.55 35.95
CA ASP A 291 1.10 -82.93 35.60
C ASP A 291 1.88 -83.61 36.74
N GLN A 292 1.34 -83.57 37.97
CA GLN A 292 1.70 -84.52 39.03
C GLN A 292 0.44 -84.87 39.84
N HIS A 293 -0.38 -85.78 39.31
CA HIS A 293 -1.16 -86.75 40.09
C HIS A 293 -1.72 -87.86 39.20
#